data_AF-A0A7X8QVM8-F1
#
_entry.id   AF-A0A7X8QVM8-F1
#
_cell.length_a   1.000
_cell.length_b   1.000
_cell.length_c   1.000
_cell.angle_alpha   90.00
_cell.angle_beta   90.00
_cell.angle_gamma   90.00
#
_symmetry.space_group_name_H-M   'P 1'
#
loop_
_entity.id
_entity.type
_entity.pdbx_description
1 polymer ?
#
loop_
_entity_poly.entity_id
_entity_poly.type
_entity_poly.pdbx_seq_one_letter_code
_entity_poly.pdbx_strand_id
1 'polypeptide(L)'
;MHTDKEKIKQAIRILHKMANGENPVTGEKLTEECFLHDPRMIRFLFFVQNVLDEVVKGGLTNRGKMEFSITAEEKERIELPEGLIGVNAFARCVNNVIDLSRSRKISGVEINRQLKKMGILSEESLEDGKKRTIVNDNSKNYGIETVRKNYNGVEYDMVCFNDMGKQFLLDHLEEIAAAKSKES
;
A
#
# COMPACT_ATOMS: atom_id res chain seq x y z
N MET A 1 19.52 8.46 12.27
CA MET A 1 18.99 7.08 12.24
C MET A 1 19.11 6.33 13.57
N HIS A 2 20.26 6.31 14.28
CA HIS A 2 20.34 5.63 15.59
C HIS A 2 19.53 6.38 16.69
N THR A 3 19.54 7.71 16.65
CA THR A 3 18.85 8.60 17.60
C THR A 3 17.33 8.50 17.55
N ASP A 4 16.76 8.20 16.38
CA ASP A 4 15.30 8.16 16.20
C ASP A 4 14.70 6.86 16.78
N LYS A 5 15.42 5.74 16.65
CA LYS A 5 15.00 4.45 17.24
C LYS A 5 15.04 4.50 18.77
N GLU A 6 16.07 5.12 19.35
CA GLU A 6 16.14 5.29 20.81
C GLU A 6 15.07 6.24 21.34
N LYS A 7 14.72 7.31 20.59
CA LYS A 7 13.57 8.18 20.91
C LYS A 7 12.25 7.41 20.90
N ILE A 8 12.04 6.53 19.91
CA ILE A 8 10.82 5.72 19.84
C ILE A 8 10.76 4.70 20.99
N LYS A 9 11.87 4.03 21.32
CA LYS A 9 11.94 3.15 22.50
C LYS A 9 11.62 3.92 23.79
N GLN A 10 12.09 5.16 23.90
CA GLN A 10 11.77 6.01 25.04
C GLN A 10 10.27 6.37 25.08
N ALA A 11 9.66 6.70 23.95
CA ALA A 11 8.22 6.96 23.86
C ALA A 11 7.39 5.74 24.27
N ILE A 12 7.77 4.53 23.84
CA ILE A 12 7.15 3.26 24.25
C ILE A 12 7.18 3.09 25.77
N ARG A 13 8.33 3.35 26.40
CA ARG A 13 8.47 3.29 27.87
C ARG A 13 7.57 4.30 28.59
N ILE A 14 7.47 5.53 28.06
CA ILE A 14 6.60 6.59 28.62
C ILE A 14 5.13 6.17 28.54
N LEU A 15 4.68 5.72 27.38
CA LEU A 15 3.29 5.28 27.17
C LEU A 15 2.95 4.09 28.08
N HIS A 16 3.88 3.16 28.28
CA HIS A 16 3.69 2.02 29.17
C HIS A 16 3.47 2.45 30.62
N LYS A 17 4.29 3.39 31.13
CA LYS A 17 4.10 3.95 32.48
C LYS A 17 2.74 4.64 32.62
N MET A 18 2.37 5.48 31.66
CA MET A 18 1.07 6.16 31.66
C MET A 18 -0.10 5.17 31.66
N ALA A 19 -0.02 4.12 30.84
CA ALA A 19 -1.07 3.09 30.75
C ALA A 19 -1.21 2.26 32.03
N ASN A 20 -0.13 2.11 32.81
CA ASN A 20 -0.12 1.44 34.11
C ASN A 20 -0.46 2.37 35.29
N GLY A 21 -0.84 3.63 35.01
CA GLY A 21 -1.19 4.58 36.06
C GLY A 21 0.02 5.18 36.79
N GLU A 22 1.18 5.27 36.12
CA GLU A 22 2.40 5.87 36.67
C GLU A 22 2.77 7.15 35.92
N ASN A 23 3.17 8.18 36.68
CA ASN A 23 3.74 9.39 36.12
C ASN A 23 5.08 9.04 35.42
N PRO A 24 5.21 9.28 34.10
CA PRO A 24 6.38 8.84 33.36
C PRO A 24 7.67 9.58 33.73
N VAL A 25 7.56 10.75 34.38
CA VAL A 25 8.68 11.60 34.80
C VAL A 25 9.10 11.28 36.24
N THR A 26 8.15 11.21 37.17
CA THR A 26 8.44 11.04 38.61
C THR A 26 8.39 9.58 39.06
N GLY A 27 7.67 8.70 38.35
CA GLY A 27 7.45 7.31 38.75
C GLY A 27 6.37 7.11 39.81
N GLU A 28 5.73 8.20 40.26
CA GLU A 28 4.65 8.14 41.25
C GLU A 28 3.35 7.62 40.62
N LYS A 29 2.48 7.02 41.43
CA LYS A 29 1.15 6.64 40.96
C LYS A 29 0.33 7.88 40.65
N LEU A 30 -0.43 7.81 39.56
CA LEU A 30 -1.42 8.82 39.23
C LEU A 30 -2.55 8.80 40.25
N THR A 31 -3.18 9.96 40.43
CA THR A 31 -4.35 10.09 41.29
C THR A 31 -5.54 9.38 40.66
N GLU A 32 -6.43 8.81 41.48
CA GLU A 32 -7.63 8.09 41.01
C GLU A 32 -8.57 8.95 40.14
N GLU A 33 -8.52 10.28 40.29
CA GLU A 33 -9.29 11.24 39.50
C GLU A 33 -8.65 11.55 38.13
N CYS A 34 -7.46 11.00 37.86
CA CYS A 34 -6.76 11.25 36.62
C CYS A 34 -7.49 10.58 35.43
N PHE A 35 -7.71 11.34 34.36
CA PHE A 35 -8.39 10.87 33.14
C PHE A 35 -7.72 9.63 32.50
N LEU A 36 -6.44 9.37 32.82
CA LEU A 36 -5.71 8.20 32.34
C LEU A 36 -6.20 6.89 32.97
N HIS A 37 -6.98 6.93 34.05
CA HIS A 37 -7.67 5.75 34.60
C HIS A 37 -8.88 5.32 33.75
N ASP A 38 -9.35 6.15 32.80
CA ASP A 38 -10.44 5.75 31.90
C ASP A 38 -9.98 4.54 31.05
N PRO A 39 -10.70 3.40 31.10
CA PRO A 39 -10.31 2.20 30.36
C PRO A 39 -10.14 2.42 28.85
N ARG A 40 -10.83 3.41 28.25
CA ARG A 40 -10.67 3.78 26.84
C ARG A 40 -9.28 4.38 26.60
N MET A 41 -8.83 5.27 27.48
CA MET A 41 -7.52 5.90 27.41
C MET A 41 -6.41 4.87 27.53
N ILE A 42 -6.52 3.95 28.49
CA ILE A 42 -5.57 2.84 28.67
C ILE A 42 -5.46 2.00 27.40
N ARG A 43 -6.60 1.61 26.79
CA ARG A 43 -6.61 0.85 25.53
C ARG A 43 -5.93 1.61 24.39
N PHE A 44 -6.18 2.92 24.25
CA PHE A 44 -5.54 3.73 23.21
C PHE A 44 -4.02 3.84 23.42
N LEU A 45 -3.55 4.00 24.66
CA LEU A 45 -2.11 4.04 24.95
C LEU A 45 -1.42 2.73 24.57
N PHE A 46 -2.01 1.58 24.92
CA PHE A 46 -1.49 0.27 24.51
C PHE A 46 -1.54 0.07 22.98
N PHE A 47 -2.59 0.55 22.30
CA PHE A 47 -2.63 0.51 20.84
C PHE A 47 -1.46 1.29 20.21
N VAL A 48 -1.23 2.53 20.66
CA VAL A 48 -0.11 3.35 20.17
C VAL A 48 1.23 2.68 20.50
N GLN A 49 1.37 2.09 21.69
CA GLN A 49 2.56 1.33 22.08
C GLN A 49 2.84 0.20 21.08
N ASN A 50 1.83 -0.59 20.72
CA ASN A 50 1.96 -1.69 19.77
C ASN A 50 2.41 -1.20 18.38
N VAL A 51 1.83 -0.11 17.89
CA VAL A 51 2.23 0.49 16.60
C VAL A 51 3.69 0.94 16.64
N LEU A 52 4.14 1.60 17.71
CA LEU A 52 5.53 2.04 17.84
C LEU A 52 6.49 0.85 17.97
N ASP A 53 6.09 -0.22 18.66
CA ASP A 53 6.86 -1.46 18.73
C ASP A 53 7.07 -2.08 17.34
N GLU A 54 6.06 -2.07 16.47
CA GLU A 54 6.21 -2.49 15.07
C GLU A 54 7.21 -1.61 14.30
N VAL A 55 7.25 -0.30 14.57
CA VAL A 55 8.26 0.59 13.98
C VAL A 55 9.67 0.21 14.43
N VAL A 56 9.88 -0.03 15.73
CA VAL A 56 11.20 -0.38 16.31
C VAL A 56 11.68 -1.74 15.81
N LYS A 57 10.77 -2.71 15.67
CA LYS A 57 11.03 -4.03 15.07
C LYS A 57 11.28 -3.97 13.56
N GLY A 58 11.08 -2.81 12.93
CA GLY A 58 11.25 -2.61 11.50
C GLY A 58 10.07 -3.11 10.67
N GLY A 59 8.97 -3.55 11.29
CA GLY A 59 7.78 -4.04 10.59
C GLY A 59 7.09 -2.99 9.73
N LEU A 60 7.21 -1.70 10.08
CA LEU A 60 6.66 -0.59 9.30
C LEU A 60 7.66 0.03 8.30
N THR A 61 8.96 -0.04 8.56
CA THR A 61 10.02 0.51 7.69
C THR A 61 10.58 -0.50 6.68
N ASN A 62 10.51 -1.81 6.96
CA ASN A 62 10.93 -2.86 6.03
C ASN A 62 9.86 -3.24 5.00
N ARG A 63 8.58 -2.87 5.20
CA ARG A 63 7.53 -3.07 4.17
C ARG A 63 7.87 -2.38 2.84
N GLY A 64 8.66 -1.31 2.87
CA GLY A 64 9.17 -0.63 1.66
C GLY A 64 10.36 -1.33 0.99
N LYS A 65 11.10 -2.19 1.71
CA LYS A 65 12.26 -2.97 1.23
C LYS A 65 11.92 -4.42 0.90
N MET A 66 10.78 -4.90 1.35
CA MET A 66 10.28 -6.23 1.06
C MET A 66 9.98 -6.33 -0.43
N GLU A 67 10.49 -7.36 -1.10
CA GLU A 67 10.14 -7.60 -2.49
C GLU A 67 8.69 -8.05 -2.61
N PHE A 68 8.09 -7.83 -3.78
CA PHE A 68 6.79 -8.41 -4.03
C PHE A 68 6.98 -9.90 -4.23
N SER A 69 6.24 -10.70 -3.48
CA SER A 69 6.15 -12.14 -3.65
C SER A 69 4.69 -12.58 -3.58
N ILE A 70 4.37 -13.58 -4.39
CA ILE A 70 3.06 -14.23 -4.39
C ILE A 70 3.29 -15.72 -4.63
N THR A 71 2.59 -16.56 -3.88
CA THR A 71 2.61 -18.02 -4.05
C THR A 71 1.58 -18.47 -5.07
N ALA A 72 1.74 -19.68 -5.63
CA ALA A 72 0.77 -20.23 -6.58
C ALA A 72 -0.63 -20.31 -5.96
N GLU A 73 -0.71 -20.73 -4.69
CA GLU A 73 -1.97 -20.86 -3.94
C GLU A 73 -2.63 -19.49 -3.67
N GLU A 74 -1.86 -18.42 -3.49
CA GLU A 74 -2.41 -17.06 -3.39
C GLU A 74 -2.88 -16.57 -4.76
N LYS A 75 -2.13 -16.86 -5.83
CA LYS A 75 -2.45 -16.45 -7.20
C LYS A 75 -3.77 -17.07 -7.67
N GLU A 76 -4.03 -18.33 -7.33
CA GLU A 76 -5.30 -19.03 -7.62
C GLU A 76 -6.51 -18.42 -6.89
N ARG A 77 -6.29 -17.72 -5.77
CA ARG A 77 -7.37 -17.05 -5.01
C ARG A 77 -7.72 -15.67 -5.55
N ILE A 78 -7.02 -15.17 -6.57
CA ILE A 78 -7.28 -13.84 -7.13
C ILE A 78 -8.61 -13.87 -7.87
N GLU A 79 -9.61 -13.21 -7.29
CA GLU A 79 -10.90 -12.99 -7.95
C GLU A 79 -10.93 -11.60 -8.59
N LEU A 80 -11.03 -11.57 -9.92
CA LEU A 80 -11.16 -10.33 -10.69
C LEU A 80 -12.64 -10.06 -11.00
N PRO A 81 -13.14 -8.82 -10.77
CA PRO A 81 -14.51 -8.48 -11.12
C PRO A 81 -14.82 -8.68 -12.60
N GLU A 82 -16.07 -8.99 -12.92
CA GLU A 82 -16.58 -9.01 -14.29
C GLU A 82 -16.49 -7.63 -14.96
N GLY A 83 -16.39 -7.62 -16.29
CA GLY A 83 -16.36 -6.39 -17.08
C GLY A 83 -15.06 -5.58 -16.94
N LEU A 84 -15.07 -4.33 -17.40
CA LEU A 84 -13.85 -3.52 -17.45
C LEU A 84 -13.40 -3.07 -16.07
N ILE A 85 -12.15 -3.35 -15.73
CA ILE A 85 -11.55 -2.91 -14.47
C ILE A 85 -10.37 -1.98 -14.71
N GLY A 86 -10.17 -1.02 -13.80
CA GLY A 86 -8.94 -0.21 -13.82
C GLY A 86 -7.77 -0.88 -13.15
N VAL A 87 -6.58 -0.33 -13.39
CA VAL A 87 -5.32 -0.82 -12.79
C VAL A 87 -5.37 -0.90 -11.25
N ASN A 88 -6.03 0.07 -10.61
CA ASN A 88 -6.15 0.09 -9.15
C ASN A 88 -7.12 -0.97 -8.62
N ALA A 89 -8.12 -1.36 -9.42
CA ALA A 89 -9.00 -2.46 -9.05
C ALA A 89 -8.24 -3.79 -9.12
N PHE A 90 -7.49 -4.02 -10.21
CA PHE A 90 -6.60 -5.18 -10.34
C PHE A 90 -5.62 -5.28 -9.17
N ALA A 91 -4.89 -4.19 -8.87
CA ALA A 91 -3.92 -4.15 -7.77
C ALA A 91 -4.57 -4.47 -6.41
N ARG A 92 -5.81 -4.03 -6.17
CA ARG A 92 -6.54 -4.37 -4.94
C ARG A 92 -6.84 -5.87 -4.86
N CYS A 93 -7.31 -6.49 -5.93
CA CYS A 93 -7.59 -7.92 -5.97
C CYS A 93 -6.34 -8.75 -5.63
N VAL A 94 -5.20 -8.41 -6.25
CA VAL A 94 -3.90 -9.05 -5.92
C VAL A 94 -3.52 -8.83 -4.46
N ASN A 95 -3.62 -7.59 -3.96
CA ASN A 95 -3.23 -7.28 -2.60
C ASN A 95 -4.14 -7.90 -1.51
N ASN A 96 -5.33 -8.39 -1.87
CA ASN A 96 -6.25 -9.03 -0.94
C ASN A 96 -5.87 -10.48 -0.63
N VAL A 97 -5.08 -11.12 -1.49
CA VAL A 97 -4.71 -12.54 -1.34
C VAL A 97 -3.29 -12.74 -0.81
N ILE A 98 -2.42 -11.73 -0.94
CA ILE A 98 -1.02 -11.84 -0.51
C ILE A 98 -0.87 -11.68 1.00
N ASP A 99 0.04 -12.46 1.59
CA ASP A 99 0.48 -12.26 2.97
C ASP A 99 1.45 -11.06 3.09
N LEU A 100 0.94 -9.99 3.70
CA LEU A 100 1.67 -8.73 3.90
C LEU A 100 2.79 -8.80 4.96
N SER A 101 2.94 -9.94 5.65
CA SER A 101 4.08 -10.20 6.53
C SER A 101 5.34 -10.62 5.75
N ARG A 102 5.17 -11.16 4.53
CA ARG A 102 6.25 -11.64 3.64
C ARG A 102 6.34 -10.93 2.30
N SER A 103 5.30 -10.20 1.91
CA SER A 103 5.23 -9.49 0.64
C SER A 103 4.85 -8.02 0.81
N ARG A 104 5.39 -7.14 -0.04
CA ARG A 104 4.87 -5.77 -0.16
C ARG A 104 3.64 -5.74 -1.08
N LYS A 105 2.84 -4.68 -0.96
CA LYS A 105 1.76 -4.41 -1.91
C LYS A 105 2.29 -4.04 -3.30
N ILE A 106 1.55 -4.46 -4.32
CA ILE A 106 1.67 -3.91 -5.68
C ILE A 106 0.76 -2.67 -5.81
N SER A 107 1.18 -1.68 -6.61
CA SER A 107 0.40 -0.46 -6.82
C SER A 107 0.03 -0.28 -8.30
N GLY A 108 -1.08 0.41 -8.58
CA GLY A 108 -1.45 0.72 -9.97
C GLY A 108 -0.43 1.60 -10.69
N VAL A 109 0.28 2.47 -9.96
CA VAL A 109 1.37 3.29 -10.49
C VAL A 109 2.52 2.41 -11.00
N GLU A 110 2.86 1.37 -10.26
CA GLU A 110 3.93 0.43 -10.62
C GLU A 110 3.54 -0.40 -11.84
N ILE A 111 2.31 -0.92 -11.88
CA ILE A 111 1.79 -1.65 -13.03
C ILE A 111 1.82 -0.76 -14.27
N ASN A 112 1.27 0.45 -14.21
CA ASN A 112 1.30 1.39 -15.33
C ASN A 112 2.73 1.74 -15.75
N ARG A 113 3.66 1.90 -14.81
CA ARG A 113 5.06 2.16 -15.13
C ARG A 113 5.67 1.00 -15.92
N GLN A 114 5.41 -0.24 -15.51
CA GLN A 114 5.96 -1.39 -16.23
C GLN A 114 5.32 -1.55 -17.60
N LEU A 115 4.00 -1.40 -17.72
CA LEU A 115 3.32 -1.44 -19.01
C LEU A 115 3.84 -0.36 -19.97
N LYS A 116 4.20 0.83 -19.47
CA LYS A 116 4.91 1.84 -20.25
C LYS A 116 6.32 1.41 -20.66
N LYS A 117 7.09 0.80 -19.76
CA LYS A 117 8.43 0.24 -20.08
C LYS A 117 8.35 -0.86 -21.16
N MET A 118 7.27 -1.63 -21.17
CA MET A 118 6.96 -2.64 -22.19
C MET A 118 6.43 -2.05 -23.52
N GLY A 119 6.24 -0.74 -23.61
CA GLY A 119 5.65 -0.09 -24.78
C GLY A 119 4.14 -0.35 -24.97
N ILE A 120 3.48 -0.94 -23.97
CA ILE A 120 2.05 -1.27 -24.01
C ILE A 120 1.21 -0.05 -23.68
N LEU A 121 1.70 0.86 -22.84
CA LEU A 121 1.06 2.14 -22.52
C LEU A 121 1.99 3.30 -22.87
N SER A 122 1.41 4.49 -23.01
CA SER A 122 2.15 5.74 -23.21
C SER A 122 1.86 6.74 -22.08
N GLU A 123 2.60 7.84 -22.08
CA GLU A 123 2.42 8.95 -21.15
C GLU A 123 2.27 10.26 -21.94
N GLU A 124 1.32 11.09 -21.52
CA GLU A 124 1.07 12.42 -22.06
C GLU A 124 1.33 13.46 -20.98
N SER A 125 1.93 14.58 -21.37
CA SER A 125 2.12 15.75 -20.50
C SER A 125 0.91 16.68 -20.65
N LEU A 126 0.25 16.98 -19.53
CA LEU A 126 -0.83 17.95 -19.46
C LEU A 126 -0.27 19.38 -19.35
N GLU A 127 -1.11 20.38 -19.66
CA GLU A 127 -0.76 21.80 -19.61
C GLU A 127 -0.26 22.27 -18.22
N ASP A 128 -0.70 21.60 -17.15
CA ASP A 128 -0.28 21.87 -15.76
C ASP A 128 1.05 21.17 -15.37
N GLY A 129 1.73 20.55 -16.34
CA GLY A 129 2.96 19.80 -16.14
C GLY A 129 2.75 18.41 -15.51
N LYS A 130 1.52 18.01 -15.19
CA LYS A 130 1.24 16.66 -14.72
C LYS A 130 1.31 15.68 -15.88
N LYS A 131 1.59 14.42 -15.53
CA LYS A 131 1.70 13.32 -16.48
C LYS A 131 0.49 12.40 -16.34
N ARG A 132 -0.07 11.99 -17.47
CA ARG A 132 -1.21 11.09 -17.54
C ARG A 132 -0.85 9.85 -18.33
N THR A 133 -1.26 8.69 -17.82
CA THR A 133 -1.12 7.43 -18.56
C THR A 133 -2.23 7.33 -19.60
N ILE A 134 -1.86 7.01 -20.84
CA ILE A 134 -2.76 6.89 -21.98
C ILE A 134 -2.57 5.56 -22.70
N VAL A 135 -3.63 5.12 -23.37
CA VAL A 135 -3.64 3.97 -24.29
C VAL A 135 -2.98 4.39 -25.60
N ASN A 136 -2.21 3.49 -26.22
CA ASN A 136 -1.56 3.66 -27.51
C ASN A 136 -2.03 2.58 -28.51
N ASP A 137 -1.50 2.58 -29.73
CA ASP A 137 -1.90 1.64 -30.78
C ASP A 137 -1.67 0.17 -30.40
N ASN A 138 -0.66 -0.10 -29.57
CA ASN A 138 -0.33 -1.44 -29.12
C ASN A 138 -1.23 -1.92 -27.98
N SER A 139 -1.74 -1.02 -27.14
CA SER A 139 -2.55 -1.36 -25.95
C SER A 139 -3.74 -2.28 -26.25
N LYS A 140 -4.40 -2.11 -27.40
CA LYS A 140 -5.58 -2.93 -27.78
C LYS A 140 -5.23 -4.41 -27.94
N ASN A 141 -4.02 -4.71 -28.40
CA ASN A 141 -3.52 -6.08 -28.55
C ASN A 141 -3.37 -6.80 -27.20
N TYR A 142 -3.35 -6.04 -26.10
CA TYR A 142 -3.26 -6.53 -24.73
C TYR A 142 -4.59 -6.38 -23.98
N GLY A 143 -5.71 -6.17 -24.68
CA GLY A 143 -7.02 -6.04 -24.04
C GLY A 143 -7.18 -4.79 -23.17
N ILE A 144 -6.46 -3.71 -23.52
CA ILE A 144 -6.48 -2.44 -22.80
C ILE A 144 -7.19 -1.38 -23.62
N GLU A 145 -8.11 -0.66 -22.99
CA GLU A 145 -8.87 0.40 -23.63
C GLU A 145 -9.14 1.60 -22.71
N THR A 146 -9.51 2.71 -23.34
CA THR A 146 -9.84 3.96 -22.66
C THR A 146 -11.34 4.03 -22.41
N VAL A 147 -11.73 4.16 -21.15
CA VAL A 147 -13.13 4.33 -20.73
C VAL A 147 -13.33 5.71 -20.14
N ARG A 148 -14.28 6.48 -20.68
CA ARG A 148 -14.67 7.76 -20.09
C ARG A 148 -15.50 7.51 -18.82
N LYS A 149 -15.05 8.09 -17.71
CA LYS A 149 -15.70 8.01 -16.39
C LYS A 149 -16.07 9.41 -15.94
N ASN A 150 -17.13 9.50 -15.15
CA ASN A 150 -17.54 10.74 -14.48
C ASN A 150 -17.37 10.54 -12.97
N TYR A 151 -16.66 11.45 -12.32
CA TYR A 151 -16.55 11.50 -10.88
C TYR A 151 -16.81 12.93 -10.40
N ASN A 152 -17.84 13.10 -9.55
CA ASN A 152 -18.26 14.41 -9.05
C ASN A 152 -18.47 15.47 -10.16
N GLY A 153 -19.00 15.06 -11.32
CA GLY A 153 -19.24 15.94 -12.46
C GLY A 153 -18.01 16.18 -13.34
N VAL A 154 -16.84 15.67 -12.97
CA VAL A 154 -15.62 15.76 -13.78
C VAL A 154 -15.49 14.50 -14.63
N GLU A 155 -15.50 14.67 -15.94
CA GLU A 155 -15.18 13.60 -16.88
C GLU A 155 -13.66 13.41 -16.95
N TYR A 156 -13.23 12.15 -16.88
CA TYR A 156 -11.85 11.76 -17.10
C TYR A 156 -11.83 10.42 -17.81
N ASP A 157 -10.84 10.20 -18.67
CA ASP A 157 -10.65 8.88 -19.26
C ASP A 157 -9.73 8.02 -18.39
N MET A 158 -10.11 6.77 -18.27
CA MET A 158 -9.50 5.77 -17.42
C MET A 158 -9.00 4.62 -18.28
N VAL A 159 -7.75 4.22 -18.05
CA VAL A 159 -7.20 3.00 -18.64
C VAL A 159 -7.85 1.80 -17.94
N CYS A 160 -8.52 0.97 -18.73
CA CYS A 160 -9.25 -0.20 -18.28
C CYS A 160 -8.80 -1.46 -19.02
N PHE A 161 -8.97 -2.60 -18.35
CA PHE A 161 -8.59 -3.93 -18.82
C PHE A 161 -9.86 -4.76 -18.99
N ASN A 162 -10.04 -5.34 -20.17
CA ASN A 162 -11.01 -6.39 -20.42
C ASN A 162 -10.48 -7.75 -19.95
N ASP A 163 -11.19 -8.85 -20.21
CA ASP A 163 -10.79 -10.17 -19.72
C ASP A 163 -9.44 -10.65 -20.29
N MET A 164 -9.13 -10.30 -21.54
CA MET A 164 -7.81 -10.56 -22.13
C MET A 164 -6.71 -9.77 -21.39
N GLY A 165 -6.94 -8.48 -21.12
CA GLY A 165 -5.97 -7.64 -20.42
C GLY A 165 -5.79 -8.04 -18.96
N LYS A 166 -6.87 -8.47 -18.30
CA LYS A 166 -6.82 -9.06 -16.95
C LYS A 166 -5.95 -10.32 -16.93
N GLN A 167 -6.16 -11.22 -17.89
CA GLN A 167 -5.38 -12.46 -17.98
C GLN A 167 -3.89 -12.16 -18.24
N PHE A 168 -3.59 -11.24 -19.17
CA PHE A 168 -2.22 -10.80 -19.41
C PHE A 168 -1.54 -10.27 -18.13
N LEU A 169 -2.24 -9.44 -17.36
CA LEU A 169 -1.69 -8.95 -16.08
C LEU A 169 -1.46 -10.07 -15.05
N LEU A 170 -2.29 -11.12 -15.03
CA LEU A 170 -2.08 -12.27 -14.15
C LEU A 170 -0.89 -13.11 -14.60
N ASP A 171 -0.78 -13.39 -15.89
CA ASP A 171 0.28 -14.22 -16.47
C ASP A 171 1.66 -13.57 -16.28
N HIS A 172 1.71 -12.24 -16.34
CA HIS A 172 2.94 -11.44 -16.20
C HIS A 172 3.07 -10.72 -14.84
N LEU A 173 2.28 -11.11 -13.82
CA LEU A 173 2.21 -10.40 -12.54
C LEU A 173 3.58 -10.24 -11.86
N GLU A 174 4.36 -11.32 -11.82
CA GLU A 174 5.67 -11.38 -11.19
C GLU A 174 6.70 -10.50 -11.94
N GLU A 175 6.68 -10.52 -13.27
CA GLU A 175 7.49 -9.66 -14.12
C GLU A 175 7.15 -8.18 -13.89
N ILE A 176 5.85 -7.88 -13.79
CA ILE A 176 5.35 -6.53 -13.54
C ILE A 176 5.79 -6.01 -12.16
N ALA A 177 5.85 -6.89 -11.17
CA ALA A 177 6.19 -6.52 -9.80
C ALA A 177 7.70 -6.47 -9.49
N ALA A 178 8.56 -7.10 -10.32
CA ALA A 178 10.01 -7.12 -10.14
C ALA A 178 10.71 -5.77 -10.39
N ALA A 179 10.01 -4.78 -10.97
CA ALA A 179 10.59 -3.55 -11.50
C ALA A 179 11.12 -2.56 -10.45
N LYS A 180 10.93 -2.81 -9.13
CA LYS A 180 11.55 -2.00 -8.07
C LYS A 180 12.97 -2.42 -7.68
N SER A 181 13.42 -3.62 -8.04
CA SER A 181 14.66 -4.18 -7.48
C SER A 181 15.96 -3.69 -8.17
N LYS A 182 15.88 -2.89 -9.24
CA LYS A 182 17.05 -2.49 -10.06
C LYS A 182 17.38 -0.99 -10.11
N GLU A 183 16.62 -0.14 -9.43
CA GLU A 183 16.92 1.30 -9.35
C GLU A 183 17.16 1.66 -7.87
N SER A 184 18.39 1.42 -7.41
CA SER A 184 18.97 1.93 -6.16
C SER A 184 20.43 2.33 -6.41
#